data_AF-A0A1Q6L6C1-F1
#
_entry.id   AF-A0A1Q6L6C1-F1
#
_cell.length_a   1.000
_cell.length_b   1.000
_cell.length_c   1.000
_cell.angle_alpha   90.00
_cell.angle_beta   90.00
_cell.angle_gamma   90.00
#
_symmetry.space_group_name_H-M   'P 1'
#
loop_
_entity.id
_entity.type
_entity.pdbx_description
1 polymer ?
#
loop_
_entity_poly.entity_id
_entity_poly.type
_entity_poly.pdbx_seq_one_letter_code
_entity_poly.pdbx_strand_id
1 'polypeptide(L)'
;MSRKNECKIVQDLLPNYVEDLTNEETNLFIEEHLRECNTCKKMFNNMKTEIQKPDKEANKNEVNYIKKYNKKLKTLKTIIIIILIIFITILGRKTIILSSLSEKAKENQSYDNYYIKLNSYQGDYFITTEIYNKGEDYLRTWTRFSTDTQEIQKMIYYKKGNDQILLQEIGENKYIKKSFIEGRIYPVTYIPTNLKDKIESIIFLNSNSTYFSVISTSCNGKKCYLIKDKNNESYIDKETGMAVRHIEKNNENDLVIDYDYKFNIVTDNDIKKPDITGYIIEE
;
A
#
# COMPACT_ATOMS: atom_id res chain seq x y z
N MET A 1 -72.04 26.89 52.67
CA MET A 1 -71.29 27.19 51.43
C MET A 1 -69.77 27.27 51.65
N SER A 2 -69.25 27.41 52.89
CA SER A 2 -67.80 27.58 53.17
C SER A 2 -66.94 26.34 52.90
N ARG A 3 -67.35 25.14 53.36
CA ARG A 3 -66.54 23.91 53.22
C ARG A 3 -66.16 23.53 51.78
N LYS A 4 -66.92 23.97 50.77
CA LYS A 4 -66.64 23.65 49.35
C LYS A 4 -65.54 24.53 48.74
N ASN A 5 -65.36 25.75 49.23
CA ASN A 5 -64.33 26.67 48.74
C ASN A 5 -62.96 26.29 49.30
N GLU A 6 -62.90 25.93 50.58
CA GLU A 6 -61.68 25.44 51.25
C GLU A 6 -61.15 24.15 50.59
N CYS A 7 -62.04 23.21 50.20
CA CYS A 7 -61.62 22.01 49.48
C CYS A 7 -60.87 22.32 48.18
N LYS A 8 -61.31 23.32 47.41
CA LYS A 8 -60.64 23.69 46.15
C LYS A 8 -59.26 24.28 46.41
N ILE A 9 -59.16 25.16 47.40
CA ILE A 9 -57.88 25.77 47.80
C ILE A 9 -56.90 24.69 48.25
N VAL A 10 -57.34 23.74 49.08
CA VAL A 10 -56.49 22.63 49.52
C VAL A 10 -56.11 21.71 48.35
N GLN A 11 -57.03 21.43 47.43
CA GLN A 11 -56.72 20.64 46.22
C GLN A 11 -55.68 21.29 45.31
N ASP A 12 -55.73 22.62 45.15
CA ASP A 12 -54.77 23.37 44.35
C ASP A 12 -53.38 23.44 45.02
N LEU A 13 -53.34 23.47 46.36
CA LEU A 13 -52.10 23.55 47.14
C LEU A 13 -51.49 22.18 47.48
N LEU A 14 -52.29 21.12 47.42
CA LEU A 14 -51.89 19.75 47.76
C LEU A 14 -50.64 19.25 47.01
N PRO A 15 -50.47 19.49 45.70
CA PRO A 15 -49.24 19.09 44.99
C PRO A 15 -47.98 19.72 45.59
N ASN A 16 -48.00 21.03 45.85
CA ASN A 16 -46.87 21.75 46.45
C ASN A 16 -46.62 21.30 47.89
N TYR A 17 -47.67 21.02 48.65
CA TYR A 17 -47.57 20.50 50.01
C TYR A 17 -46.93 19.10 50.06
N VAL A 18 -47.26 18.22 49.10
CA VAL A 18 -46.70 16.87 49.02
C VAL A 18 -45.20 16.91 48.64
N GLU A 19 -44.74 17.96 47.96
CA GLU A 19 -43.33 18.21 47.60
C GLU A 19 -42.58 19.06 48.64
N ASP A 20 -43.17 19.34 49.81
CA ASP A 20 -42.62 20.21 50.87
C ASP A 20 -42.25 21.64 50.37
N LEU A 21 -43.03 22.19 49.42
CA LEU A 21 -42.83 23.52 48.82
C LEU A 21 -43.76 24.62 49.37
N THR A 22 -44.53 24.31 50.42
CA THR A 22 -45.42 25.25 51.11
C THR A 22 -44.80 25.77 52.40
N ASN A 23 -45.23 26.97 52.84
CA ASN A 23 -44.77 27.54 54.11
C ASN A 23 -45.53 26.97 55.32
N GLU A 24 -45.04 27.23 56.54
CA GLU A 24 -45.61 26.68 57.78
C GLU A 24 -47.09 27.05 57.99
N GLU A 25 -47.48 28.28 57.66
CA GLU A 25 -48.87 28.74 57.79
C GLU A 25 -49.81 27.98 56.85
N THR A 26 -49.34 27.74 55.62
CA THR A 26 -50.05 26.94 54.61
C THR A 26 -50.13 25.47 55.02
N ASN A 27 -49.07 24.92 55.62
CA ASN A 27 -49.05 23.55 56.11
C ASN A 27 -50.10 23.33 57.20
N LEU A 28 -50.15 24.22 58.19
CA LEU A 28 -51.15 24.16 59.28
C LEU A 28 -52.58 24.17 58.74
N PHE A 29 -52.87 25.07 57.78
CA PHE A 29 -54.18 25.15 57.13
C PHE A 29 -54.56 23.85 56.39
N ILE A 30 -53.61 23.28 55.64
CA ILE A 30 -53.83 22.03 54.90
C ILE A 30 -54.02 20.85 55.86
N GLU A 31 -53.20 20.74 56.91
CA GLU A 31 -53.29 19.67 57.91
C GLU A 31 -54.62 19.67 58.66
N GLU A 32 -55.08 20.85 59.07
CA GLU A 32 -56.37 21.02 59.74
C GLU A 32 -57.51 20.56 58.83
N HIS A 33 -57.50 20.98 57.56
CA HIS A 33 -58.50 20.56 56.58
C HIS A 33 -58.46 19.05 56.29
N LEU A 34 -57.27 18.43 56.21
CA LEU A 34 -57.13 17.00 55.98
C LEU A 34 -57.64 16.13 57.14
N ARG A 35 -57.72 16.66 58.36
CA ARG A 35 -58.34 15.98 59.52
C ARG A 35 -59.86 15.88 59.37
N GLU A 36 -60.49 16.90 58.79
CA GLU A 36 -61.94 17.01 58.70
C GLU A 36 -62.51 16.56 57.34
N CYS A 37 -61.69 16.51 56.30
CA CYS A 37 -62.12 16.28 54.92
C CYS A 37 -61.60 14.96 54.33
N ASN A 38 -62.45 13.93 54.33
CA ASN A 38 -62.11 12.61 53.77
C ASN A 38 -61.78 12.61 52.27
N THR A 39 -62.34 13.54 51.49
CA THR A 39 -62.09 13.64 50.04
C THR A 39 -60.68 14.15 49.76
N CYS A 40 -60.26 15.23 50.45
CA CYS A 40 -58.91 15.79 50.31
C CYS A 40 -57.85 14.83 50.88
N LYS A 41 -58.18 14.10 51.96
CA LYS A 41 -57.32 13.05 52.53
C LYS A 41 -57.04 11.89 51.58
N LYS A 42 -58.06 11.43 50.82
CA LYS A 42 -57.87 10.41 49.79
C LYS A 42 -56.96 10.91 48.66
N MET A 43 -57.15 12.14 48.22
CA MET A 43 -56.34 12.75 47.15
C MET A 43 -54.87 12.92 47.58
N PHE A 44 -54.62 13.40 48.79
CA PHE A 44 -53.29 13.46 49.39
C PHE A 44 -52.61 12.08 49.43
N ASN A 45 -53.31 11.05 49.91
CA ASN A 45 -52.76 9.69 49.98
C ASN A 45 -52.42 9.14 48.59
N ASN A 46 -53.27 9.39 47.58
CA ASN A 46 -53.01 8.97 46.21
C ASN A 46 -51.74 9.62 45.64
N MET A 47 -51.57 10.94 45.81
CA MET A 47 -50.36 11.66 45.39
C MET A 47 -49.10 11.15 46.11
N LYS A 48 -49.21 10.92 47.42
CA LYS A 48 -48.11 10.37 48.24
C LYS A 48 -47.73 8.94 47.82
N THR A 49 -48.68 8.13 47.34
CA THR A 49 -48.39 6.79 46.80
C THR A 49 -47.79 6.80 45.40
N GLU A 50 -48.09 7.80 44.57
CA GLU A 50 -47.48 7.96 43.24
C GLU A 50 -46.01 8.35 43.34
N ILE A 51 -45.66 9.24 44.28
CA ILE A 51 -44.27 9.68 44.55
C ILE A 51 -43.43 8.57 45.19
N GLN A 52 -44.04 7.62 45.88
CA GLN A 52 -43.34 6.48 46.50
C GLN A 52 -43.07 5.32 45.53
N LYS A 53 -43.50 5.39 44.26
CA LYS A 53 -43.05 4.41 43.27
C LYS A 53 -41.55 4.61 43.04
N PRO A 54 -40.70 3.62 43.38
CA PRO A 54 -39.28 3.81 43.22
C PRO A 54 -38.94 3.85 41.72
N ASP A 55 -38.66 5.03 41.20
CA ASP A 55 -38.00 5.28 39.89
C ASP A 55 -36.64 4.57 39.73
N LYS A 56 -36.19 3.85 40.77
CA LYS A 56 -34.94 3.09 40.81
C LYS A 56 -34.89 1.94 39.80
N GLU A 57 -36.02 1.36 39.39
CA GLU A 57 -36.02 0.26 38.41
C GLU A 57 -35.90 0.75 36.96
N ALA A 58 -36.58 1.84 36.59
CA ALA A 58 -36.46 2.45 35.27
C ALA A 58 -35.02 3.00 35.02
N ASN A 59 -34.46 3.70 36.00
CA ASN A 59 -33.10 4.25 35.93
C ASN A 59 -32.00 3.18 35.87
N LYS A 60 -32.14 2.04 36.57
CA LYS A 60 -31.14 0.96 36.52
C LYS A 60 -31.05 0.31 35.14
N ASN A 61 -32.17 0.14 34.45
CA ASN A 61 -32.22 -0.47 33.13
C ASN A 61 -31.59 0.43 32.07
N GLU A 62 -31.88 1.74 32.09
CA GLU A 62 -31.24 2.72 31.19
C GLU A 62 -29.74 2.87 31.46
N VAL A 63 -29.32 2.96 32.72
CA VAL A 63 -27.89 3.04 33.10
C VAL A 63 -27.15 1.75 32.73
N ASN A 64 -27.76 0.57 32.91
CA ASN A 64 -27.17 -0.69 32.46
C ASN A 64 -27.07 -0.79 30.94
N TYR A 65 -28.04 -0.22 30.20
CA TYR A 65 -28.03 -0.16 28.74
C TYR A 65 -26.86 0.71 28.23
N ILE A 66 -26.68 1.90 28.81
CA ILE A 66 -25.57 2.81 28.48
C ILE A 66 -24.22 2.17 28.85
N LYS A 67 -24.10 1.52 30.02
CA LYS A 67 -22.88 0.79 30.41
C LYS A 67 -22.54 -0.35 29.45
N LYS A 68 -23.55 -1.11 29.01
CA LYS A 68 -23.39 -2.20 28.03
C LYS A 68 -22.94 -1.67 26.66
N TYR A 69 -23.51 -0.55 26.20
CA TYR A 69 -23.11 0.11 24.95
C TYR A 69 -21.69 0.68 25.04
N ASN A 70 -21.33 1.34 26.14
CA ASN A 70 -19.97 1.84 26.36
C ASN A 70 -18.92 0.71 26.43
N LYS A 71 -19.28 -0.46 26.99
CA LYS A 71 -18.41 -1.64 26.96
C LYS A 71 -18.22 -2.16 25.52
N LYS A 72 -19.30 -2.22 24.72
CA LYS A 72 -19.24 -2.58 23.29
C LYS A 72 -18.40 -1.59 22.47
N LEU A 73 -18.53 -0.29 22.71
CA LEU A 73 -17.71 0.74 22.06
C LEU A 73 -16.24 0.64 22.46
N LYS A 74 -15.94 0.40 23.75
CA LYS A 74 -14.56 0.16 24.21
C LYS A 74 -13.97 -1.08 23.54
N THR A 75 -14.70 -2.19 23.46
CA THR A 75 -14.22 -3.39 22.75
C THR A 75 -14.02 -3.13 21.26
N LEU A 76 -14.93 -2.40 20.61
CA LEU A 76 -14.79 -2.03 19.19
C LEU A 76 -13.55 -1.15 18.97
N LYS A 77 -13.32 -0.15 19.84
CA LYS A 77 -12.14 0.71 19.81
C LYS A 77 -10.85 -0.10 19.96
N THR A 78 -10.82 -1.06 20.89
CA THR A 78 -9.67 -1.96 21.07
C THR A 78 -9.43 -2.81 19.82
N ILE A 79 -10.47 -3.38 19.21
CA ILE A 79 -10.37 -4.15 17.96
C ILE A 79 -9.80 -3.29 16.83
N ILE A 80 -10.31 -2.06 16.66
CA ILE A 80 -9.81 -1.12 15.65
C ILE A 80 -8.33 -0.80 15.86
N ILE A 81 -7.90 -0.57 17.11
CA ILE A 81 -6.49 -0.32 17.44
C ILE A 81 -5.62 -1.53 17.10
N ILE A 82 -6.07 -2.75 17.41
CA ILE A 82 -5.33 -3.97 17.08
C ILE A 82 -5.19 -4.12 15.56
N ILE A 83 -6.26 -3.88 14.80
CA ILE A 83 -6.23 -3.91 13.33
C ILE A 83 -5.24 -2.87 12.78
N LEU A 84 -5.27 -1.65 13.32
CA LEU A 84 -4.32 -0.59 12.96
C LEU A 84 -2.87 -0.98 13.23
N ILE A 85 -2.58 -1.58 14.38
CA ILE A 85 -1.22 -2.03 14.73
C ILE A 85 -0.76 -3.12 13.76
N ILE A 86 -1.60 -4.13 13.49
CA ILE A 86 -1.30 -5.19 12.52
C ILE A 86 -1.00 -4.58 11.15
N PHE A 87 -1.85 -3.66 10.69
CA PHE A 87 -1.64 -2.96 9.42
C PHE A 87 -0.30 -2.21 9.37
N ILE A 88 0.03 -1.43 10.40
CA ILE A 88 1.30 -0.70 10.50
C ILE A 88 2.49 -1.66 10.48
N THR A 89 2.42 -2.80 11.18
CA THR A 89 3.52 -3.78 11.19
C THR A 89 3.77 -4.41 9.82
N ILE A 90 2.70 -4.73 9.07
CA ILE A 90 2.79 -5.27 7.71
C ILE A 90 3.42 -4.24 6.77
N LEU A 91 2.96 -2.98 6.85
CA LEU A 91 3.51 -1.89 6.07
C LEU A 91 5.00 -1.66 6.40
N GLY A 92 5.32 -1.53 7.68
CA GLY A 92 6.68 -1.34 8.18
C GLY A 92 7.63 -2.42 7.65
N ARG A 93 7.24 -3.70 7.72
CA ARG A 93 8.06 -4.79 7.18
C ARG A 93 8.34 -4.63 5.68
N LYS A 94 7.33 -4.32 4.87
CA LYS A 94 7.51 -4.08 3.42
C LYS A 94 8.45 -2.90 3.18
N THR A 95 8.29 -1.80 3.91
CA THR A 95 9.13 -0.60 3.76
C THR A 95 10.61 -0.86 4.06
N ILE A 96 10.90 -1.65 5.11
CA ILE A 96 12.27 -2.02 5.48
C ILE A 96 12.92 -2.86 4.38
N ILE A 97 12.19 -3.84 3.82
CA ILE A 97 12.67 -4.68 2.73
C ILE A 97 13.00 -3.84 1.49
N LEU A 98 12.06 -3.01 1.03
CA LEU A 98 12.27 -2.18 -0.16
C LEU A 98 13.41 -1.18 0.03
N SER A 99 13.51 -0.58 1.23
CA SER A 99 14.60 0.35 1.55
C SER A 99 15.96 -0.34 1.52
N SER A 100 16.05 -1.53 2.11
CA SER A 100 17.28 -2.34 2.09
C SER A 100 17.70 -2.73 0.67
N LEU A 101 16.76 -3.19 -0.16
CA LEU A 101 17.05 -3.55 -1.54
C LEU A 101 17.46 -2.33 -2.38
N SER A 102 16.82 -1.19 -2.17
CA SER A 102 17.19 0.04 -2.89
C SER A 102 18.60 0.51 -2.56
N GLU A 103 19.04 0.38 -1.31
CA GLU A 103 20.41 0.78 -0.92
C GLU A 103 21.45 -0.10 -1.62
N LYS A 104 21.23 -1.43 -1.58
CA LYS A 104 22.05 -2.39 -2.31
C LYS A 104 22.06 -2.13 -3.81
N ALA A 105 20.89 -1.77 -4.36
CA ALA A 105 20.76 -1.47 -5.76
C ALA A 105 21.58 -0.24 -6.17
N LYS A 106 21.57 0.83 -5.37
CA LYS A 106 22.37 2.04 -5.63
C LYS A 106 23.87 1.73 -5.68
N GLU A 107 24.36 0.93 -4.74
CA GLU A 107 25.76 0.51 -4.72
C GLU A 107 26.11 -0.21 -6.03
N ASN A 108 25.31 -1.19 -6.43
CA ASN A 108 25.59 -1.97 -7.65
C ASN A 108 25.36 -1.18 -8.96
N GLN A 109 24.45 -0.21 -8.97
CA GLN A 109 24.24 0.70 -10.11
C GLN A 109 25.35 1.73 -10.28
N SER A 110 26.19 1.94 -9.25
CA SER A 110 27.31 2.88 -9.32
C SER A 110 28.53 2.32 -10.06
N TYR A 111 28.59 1.00 -10.28
CA TYR A 111 29.66 0.39 -11.05
C TYR A 111 29.60 0.83 -12.52
N ASP A 112 30.73 1.28 -13.04
CA ASP A 112 30.93 1.61 -14.45
C ASP A 112 31.60 0.46 -15.24
N ASN A 113 32.06 -0.58 -14.54
CA ASN A 113 32.60 -1.80 -15.12
C ASN A 113 31.64 -2.98 -14.88
N TYR A 114 31.00 -3.46 -15.93
CA TYR A 114 30.05 -4.56 -15.81
C TYR A 114 29.78 -5.28 -17.14
N TYR A 115 29.44 -6.55 -17.02
CA TYR A 115 28.81 -7.35 -18.06
C TYR A 115 27.34 -7.60 -17.70
N ILE A 116 26.45 -7.45 -18.69
CA ILE A 116 25.03 -7.80 -18.54
C ILE A 116 24.61 -8.71 -19.69
N LYS A 117 23.91 -9.80 -19.36
CA LYS A 117 23.18 -10.63 -20.33
C LYS A 117 21.68 -10.57 -20.03
N LEU A 118 20.91 -10.21 -21.04
CA LEU A 118 19.46 -10.17 -21.01
C LEU A 118 18.90 -11.21 -21.95
N ASN A 119 17.98 -12.04 -21.48
CA ASN A 119 17.20 -12.95 -22.31
C ASN A 119 15.73 -12.54 -22.20
N SER A 120 15.14 -12.09 -23.29
CA SER A 120 13.77 -11.59 -23.36
C SER A 120 12.90 -12.47 -24.24
N TYR A 121 11.71 -12.79 -23.78
CA TYR A 121 10.75 -13.67 -24.43
C TYR A 121 9.40 -12.98 -24.51
N GLN A 122 8.85 -12.86 -25.72
CA GLN A 122 7.50 -12.32 -25.92
C GLN A 122 6.92 -12.81 -27.24
N GLY A 123 5.79 -13.51 -27.19
CA GLY A 123 5.16 -14.12 -28.37
C GLY A 123 6.18 -14.99 -29.13
N ASP A 124 6.33 -14.73 -30.42
CA ASP A 124 7.23 -15.48 -31.31
C ASP A 124 8.65 -14.91 -31.39
N TYR A 125 9.03 -14.06 -30.43
CA TYR A 125 10.36 -13.45 -30.43
C TYR A 125 11.15 -13.83 -29.19
N PHE A 126 12.40 -14.24 -29.45
CA PHE A 126 13.43 -14.39 -28.46
C PHE A 126 14.54 -13.37 -28.71
N ILE A 127 14.87 -12.58 -27.71
CA ILE A 127 15.87 -11.53 -27.81
C ILE A 127 16.95 -11.78 -26.77
N THR A 128 18.20 -11.90 -27.22
CA THR A 128 19.38 -11.88 -26.36
C THR A 128 20.09 -10.55 -26.49
N THR A 129 20.40 -9.90 -25.37
CA THR A 129 21.28 -8.73 -25.35
C THR A 129 22.46 -9.00 -24.45
N GLU A 130 23.67 -8.79 -24.95
CA GLU A 130 24.91 -8.86 -24.18
C GLU A 130 25.61 -7.51 -24.25
N ILE A 131 26.08 -7.00 -23.12
CA ILE A 131 26.84 -5.76 -23.04
C ILE A 131 28.05 -5.95 -22.16
N TYR A 132 29.19 -5.48 -22.66
CA TYR A 132 30.43 -5.28 -21.91
C TYR A 132 30.62 -3.77 -21.78
N ASN A 133 30.61 -3.24 -20.56
CA ASN A 133 30.78 -1.82 -20.26
C ASN A 133 31.99 -1.60 -19.36
N LYS A 134 32.79 -0.57 -19.64
CA LYS A 134 33.91 -0.12 -18.81
C LYS A 134 34.06 1.39 -18.94
N GLY A 135 33.59 2.13 -17.94
CA GLY A 135 33.57 3.59 -17.98
C GLY A 135 32.68 4.08 -19.13
N GLU A 136 33.27 4.84 -20.05
CA GLU A 136 32.57 5.35 -21.23
C GLU A 136 32.54 4.38 -22.41
N ASP A 137 33.38 3.34 -22.38
CA ASP A 137 33.53 2.39 -23.47
C ASP A 137 32.56 1.23 -23.30
N TYR A 138 31.96 0.79 -24.41
CA TYR A 138 31.11 -0.40 -24.41
C TYR A 138 31.05 -1.11 -25.75
N LEU A 139 30.78 -2.41 -25.67
CA LEU A 139 30.35 -3.25 -26.78
C LEU A 139 29.05 -3.93 -26.39
N ARG A 140 27.99 -3.66 -27.15
CA ARG A 140 26.69 -4.31 -26.99
C ARG A 140 26.33 -5.07 -28.25
N THR A 141 25.86 -6.30 -28.06
CA THR A 141 25.20 -7.08 -29.11
C THR A 141 23.74 -7.30 -28.72
N TRP A 142 22.83 -7.01 -29.64
CA TRP A 142 21.41 -7.32 -29.52
C TRP A 142 21.08 -8.29 -30.65
N THR A 143 20.54 -9.46 -30.32
CA THR A 143 20.18 -10.51 -31.27
C THR A 143 18.71 -10.84 -31.07
N ARG A 144 17.92 -10.72 -32.11
CA ARG A 144 16.51 -11.12 -32.15
C ARG A 144 16.37 -12.33 -33.06
N PHE A 145 15.72 -13.35 -32.53
CA PHE A 145 15.30 -14.53 -33.25
C PHE A 145 13.77 -14.54 -33.31
N SER A 146 13.22 -14.70 -34.51
CA SER A 146 11.80 -15.00 -34.69
C SER A 146 11.61 -16.51 -34.75
N THR A 147 10.77 -17.06 -33.88
CA THR A 147 10.44 -18.49 -33.91
C THR A 147 9.56 -18.86 -35.10
N ASP A 148 8.80 -17.89 -35.63
CA ASP A 148 7.90 -18.08 -36.77
C ASP A 148 8.68 -18.09 -38.11
N THR A 149 9.44 -17.03 -38.40
CA THR A 149 10.18 -16.92 -39.67
C THR A 149 11.55 -17.58 -39.65
N GLN A 150 12.04 -18.01 -38.48
CA GLN A 150 13.43 -18.43 -38.23
C GLN A 150 14.48 -17.37 -38.58
N GLU A 151 14.07 -16.13 -38.80
CA GLU A 151 14.95 -15.02 -39.13
C GLU A 151 15.75 -14.57 -37.90
N ILE A 152 17.03 -14.27 -38.11
CA ILE A 152 17.92 -13.68 -37.12
C ILE A 152 18.24 -12.25 -37.54
N GLN A 153 18.01 -11.33 -36.63
CA GLN A 153 18.42 -9.94 -36.73
C GLN A 153 19.44 -9.66 -35.63
N LYS A 154 20.51 -8.95 -35.95
CA LYS A 154 21.56 -8.62 -35.01
C LYS A 154 21.97 -7.17 -35.14
N MET A 155 22.16 -6.51 -34.01
CA MET A 155 22.66 -5.15 -33.91
C MET A 155 23.91 -5.15 -33.02
N ILE A 156 24.97 -4.50 -33.48
CA ILE A 156 26.21 -4.35 -32.70
C ILE A 156 26.46 -2.86 -32.50
N TYR A 157 26.53 -2.45 -31.24
CA TYR A 157 26.85 -1.09 -30.81
C TYR A 157 28.25 -1.11 -30.22
N TYR A 158 29.16 -0.37 -30.82
CA TYR A 158 30.53 -0.24 -30.34
C TYR A 158 30.81 1.24 -30.08
N LYS A 159 31.33 1.55 -28.88
CA LYS A 159 31.87 2.86 -28.51
C LYS A 159 33.17 2.64 -27.74
N LYS A 160 34.28 3.21 -28.21
CA LYS A 160 35.57 3.19 -27.49
C LYS A 160 36.32 4.49 -27.72
N GLY A 161 36.48 5.30 -26.67
CA GLY A 161 36.93 6.68 -26.81
C GLY A 161 36.02 7.46 -27.77
N ASN A 162 36.60 7.98 -28.85
CA ASN A 162 35.86 8.73 -29.89
C ASN A 162 35.33 7.84 -31.03
N ASP A 163 35.75 6.57 -31.10
CA ASP A 163 35.29 5.65 -32.13
C ASP A 163 33.90 5.12 -31.77
N GLN A 164 32.94 5.26 -32.70
CA GLN A 164 31.60 4.70 -32.57
C GLN A 164 31.16 4.02 -33.86
N ILE A 165 30.57 2.83 -33.74
CA ILE A 165 30.07 2.04 -34.87
C ILE A 165 28.75 1.41 -34.48
N LEU A 166 27.77 1.49 -35.37
CA LEU A 166 26.52 0.75 -35.27
C LEU A 166 26.36 -0.14 -36.50
N LEU A 167 26.36 -1.46 -36.26
CA LEU A 167 26.21 -2.47 -37.30
C LEU A 167 24.84 -3.14 -37.19
N GLN A 168 24.25 -3.46 -38.34
CA GLN A 168 23.02 -4.23 -38.46
C GLN A 168 23.25 -5.43 -39.37
N GLU A 169 22.80 -6.61 -38.94
CA GLU A 169 22.75 -7.82 -39.75
C GLU A 169 21.29 -8.29 -39.79
N ILE A 170 20.75 -8.51 -41.00
CA ILE A 170 19.40 -9.04 -41.23
C ILE A 170 19.54 -10.18 -42.23
N GLY A 171 19.47 -11.43 -41.76
CA GLY A 171 19.83 -12.59 -42.57
C GLY A 171 21.27 -12.47 -43.10
N GLU A 172 21.44 -12.47 -44.42
CA GLU A 172 22.75 -12.31 -45.08
C GLU A 172 23.19 -10.85 -45.25
N ASN A 173 22.26 -9.90 -45.11
CA ASN A 173 22.53 -8.49 -45.37
C ASN A 173 23.23 -7.83 -44.17
N LYS A 174 24.29 -7.07 -44.44
CA LYS A 174 25.14 -6.44 -43.43
C LYS A 174 25.32 -4.96 -43.71
N TYR A 175 24.91 -4.12 -42.75
CA TYR A 175 24.89 -2.67 -42.89
C TYR A 175 25.65 -1.94 -41.80
N ILE A 176 26.38 -0.89 -42.18
CA ILE A 176 26.88 0.13 -41.26
C ILE A 176 25.86 1.26 -41.22
N LYS A 177 25.30 1.56 -40.04
CA LYS A 177 24.36 2.66 -39.87
C LYS A 177 25.09 4.01 -39.93
N LYS A 178 24.57 4.96 -40.73
CA LYS A 178 25.11 6.33 -40.82
C LYS A 178 24.97 7.12 -39.52
N SER A 179 23.85 6.93 -38.82
CA SER A 179 23.59 7.57 -37.53
C SER A 179 23.91 6.60 -36.39
N PHE A 180 24.66 7.10 -35.41
CA PHE A 180 24.88 6.37 -34.17
C PHE A 180 23.78 6.71 -33.17
N ILE A 181 23.09 5.67 -32.69
CA ILE A 181 22.16 5.76 -31.57
C ILE A 181 22.84 5.12 -30.37
N GLU A 182 22.84 5.82 -29.23
CA GLU A 182 23.44 5.30 -28.02
C GLU A 182 22.76 3.98 -27.60
N GLY A 183 23.58 2.93 -27.48
CA GLY A 183 23.13 1.58 -27.15
C GLY A 183 23.51 1.14 -25.75
N ARG A 184 23.97 2.03 -24.88
CA ARG A 184 24.39 1.65 -23.52
C ARG A 184 23.18 1.18 -22.70
N ILE A 185 23.37 0.10 -21.93
CA ILE A 185 22.39 -0.44 -20.98
C ILE A 185 23.04 -0.44 -19.60
N TYR A 186 22.22 -0.18 -18.57
CA TYR A 186 22.66 -0.11 -17.19
C TYR A 186 22.05 -1.23 -16.34
N PRO A 187 22.66 -1.60 -15.21
CA PRO A 187 22.05 -2.49 -14.23
C PRO A 187 20.69 -1.96 -13.75
N VAL A 188 19.67 -2.81 -13.76
CA VAL A 188 18.29 -2.39 -13.48
C VAL A 188 17.82 -2.89 -12.12
N THR A 189 17.14 -2.00 -11.39
CA THR A 189 16.26 -2.35 -10.29
C THR A 189 14.87 -1.79 -10.58
N TYR A 190 13.83 -2.52 -10.16
CA TYR A 190 12.43 -2.07 -10.24
C TYR A 190 11.94 -1.48 -8.91
N ILE A 191 12.89 -1.02 -8.09
CA ILE A 191 12.64 -0.43 -6.79
C ILE A 191 13.00 1.05 -6.86
N PRO A 192 12.10 1.96 -6.46
CA PRO A 192 12.40 3.38 -6.42
C PRO A 192 13.64 3.66 -5.56
N THR A 193 14.59 4.43 -6.10
CA THR A 193 15.88 4.69 -5.45
C THR A 193 15.89 5.98 -4.62
N ASN A 194 15.12 7.00 -5.00
CA ASN A 194 15.01 8.23 -4.23
C ASN A 194 13.97 8.12 -3.11
N LEU A 195 14.12 8.91 -2.04
CA LEU A 195 13.31 8.79 -0.83
C LEU A 195 11.83 9.18 -1.04
N LYS A 196 11.58 10.20 -1.88
CA LYS A 196 10.23 10.69 -2.18
C LYS A 196 9.43 9.64 -2.95
N ASP A 197 10.00 9.08 -4.01
CA ASP A 197 9.37 8.03 -4.83
C ASP A 197 9.26 6.73 -4.04
N LYS A 198 10.18 6.43 -3.10
CA LYS A 198 9.98 5.32 -2.14
C LYS A 198 8.71 5.52 -1.32
N ILE A 199 8.55 6.70 -0.72
CA ILE A 199 7.38 6.99 0.11
C ILE A 199 6.10 7.01 -0.75
N GLU A 200 6.12 7.67 -1.90
CA GLU A 200 4.98 7.76 -2.82
C GLU A 200 4.61 6.39 -3.40
N SER A 201 5.59 5.60 -3.84
CA SER A 201 5.35 4.23 -4.31
C SER A 201 4.79 3.37 -3.19
N ILE A 202 5.31 3.44 -1.96
CA ILE A 202 4.76 2.69 -0.84
C ILE A 202 3.33 3.13 -0.54
N ILE A 203 3.02 4.43 -0.53
CA ILE A 203 1.66 4.93 -0.30
C ILE A 203 0.71 4.49 -1.44
N PHE A 204 1.13 4.62 -2.71
CA PHE A 204 0.36 4.25 -3.90
C PHE A 204 0.13 2.73 -4.03
N LEU A 205 1.17 1.94 -3.75
CA LEU A 205 1.12 0.48 -3.80
C LEU A 205 0.24 -0.07 -2.67
N ASN A 206 0.16 0.63 -1.53
CA ASN A 206 -0.71 0.22 -0.42
C ASN A 206 -2.11 0.83 -0.46
N SER A 207 -2.37 1.91 -1.21
CA SER A 207 -3.75 2.36 -1.47
C SER A 207 -4.49 1.43 -2.45
N ASN A 208 -3.75 0.78 -3.36
CA ASN A 208 -4.23 -0.29 -4.25
C ASN A 208 -3.90 -1.71 -3.72
N SER A 209 -3.89 -1.88 -2.38
CA SER A 209 -3.34 -3.00 -1.60
C SER A 209 -3.62 -4.43 -2.09
N THR A 210 -4.68 -4.68 -2.86
CA THR A 210 -5.06 -6.04 -3.28
C THR A 210 -4.03 -6.68 -4.20
N TYR A 211 -3.32 -5.89 -5.01
CA TYR A 211 -2.39 -6.42 -6.01
C TYR A 211 -0.92 -6.34 -5.59
N PHE A 212 -0.55 -5.43 -4.68
CA PHE A 212 0.84 -5.24 -4.28
C PHE A 212 1.30 -6.25 -3.21
N SER A 213 2.28 -7.08 -3.56
CA SER A 213 2.87 -8.06 -2.65
C SER A 213 4.39 -8.08 -2.73
N VAL A 214 5.02 -8.33 -1.57
CA VAL A 214 6.47 -8.54 -1.43
C VAL A 214 6.67 -9.90 -0.77
N ILE A 215 7.13 -10.87 -1.55
CA ILE A 215 7.18 -12.28 -1.18
C ILE A 215 8.63 -12.77 -1.27
N SER A 216 9.11 -13.44 -0.22
CA SER A 216 10.42 -14.09 -0.27
C SER A 216 10.35 -15.35 -1.15
N THR A 217 11.25 -15.49 -2.12
CA THR A 217 11.30 -16.62 -3.07
C THR A 217 12.72 -16.88 -3.55
N SER A 218 12.88 -17.74 -4.56
CA SER A 218 14.10 -17.93 -5.33
C SER A 218 13.82 -17.84 -6.83
N CYS A 219 14.76 -17.31 -7.61
CA CYS A 219 14.67 -17.23 -9.07
C CYS A 219 16.08 -17.42 -9.65
N ASN A 220 16.22 -18.26 -10.68
CA ASN A 220 17.49 -18.54 -11.37
C ASN A 220 18.66 -18.85 -10.40
N GLY A 221 18.41 -19.66 -9.37
CA GLY A 221 19.42 -20.03 -8.36
C GLY A 221 19.73 -18.96 -7.31
N LYS A 222 19.16 -17.75 -7.42
CA LYS A 222 19.34 -16.65 -6.46
C LYS A 222 18.19 -16.58 -5.46
N LYS A 223 18.49 -16.13 -4.24
CA LYS A 223 17.46 -15.79 -3.25
C LYS A 223 16.90 -14.41 -3.60
N CYS A 224 15.58 -14.33 -3.81
CA CYS A 224 14.93 -13.11 -4.29
C CYS A 224 13.77 -12.66 -3.40
N TYR A 225 13.41 -11.38 -3.52
CA TYR A 225 12.05 -10.93 -3.24
C TYR A 225 11.29 -10.80 -4.56
N LEU A 226 10.13 -11.43 -4.65
CA LEU A 226 9.13 -11.15 -5.68
C LEU A 226 8.34 -9.93 -5.25
N ILE A 227 8.45 -8.87 -6.04
CA ILE A 227 7.67 -7.64 -5.93
C ILE A 227 6.65 -7.69 -7.07
N LYS A 228 5.38 -7.84 -6.72
CA LYS A 228 4.29 -8.03 -7.68
C LYS A 228 3.26 -6.94 -7.51
N ASP A 229 2.79 -6.40 -8.62
CA ASP A 229 1.61 -5.54 -8.72
C ASP A 229 0.59 -6.14 -9.71
N LYS A 230 -0.37 -5.32 -10.19
CA LYS A 230 -1.42 -5.78 -11.11
C LYS A 230 -0.83 -6.28 -12.44
N ASN A 231 0.15 -5.57 -12.98
CA ASN A 231 0.68 -5.77 -14.33
C ASN A 231 2.10 -6.32 -14.31
N ASN A 232 2.85 -6.19 -13.22
CA ASN A 232 4.26 -6.52 -13.19
C ASN A 232 4.62 -7.53 -12.09
N GLU A 233 5.59 -8.39 -12.38
CA GLU A 233 6.26 -9.26 -11.42
C GLU A 233 7.77 -9.08 -11.55
N SER A 234 8.41 -8.53 -10.51
CA SER A 234 9.84 -8.27 -10.47
C SER A 234 10.51 -9.12 -9.40
N TYR A 235 11.41 -10.00 -9.81
CA TYR A 235 12.24 -10.81 -8.94
C TYR A 235 13.53 -10.06 -8.68
N ILE A 236 13.71 -9.57 -7.45
CA ILE A 236 14.89 -8.77 -7.07
C ILE A 236 15.79 -9.60 -6.17
N ASP A 237 17.06 -9.70 -6.54
CA ASP A 237 18.10 -10.38 -5.77
C ASP A 237 18.24 -9.74 -4.36
N LYS A 238 18.21 -10.57 -3.32
CA LYS A 238 18.32 -10.11 -1.93
C LYS A 238 19.69 -9.54 -1.61
N GLU A 239 20.74 -9.97 -2.30
CA GLU A 239 22.12 -9.57 -2.01
C GLU A 239 22.47 -8.27 -2.73
N THR A 240 22.14 -8.17 -4.01
CA THR A 240 22.54 -7.04 -4.87
C THR A 240 21.46 -5.98 -5.05
N GLY A 241 20.18 -6.29 -4.78
CA GLY A 241 19.07 -5.39 -5.09
C GLY A 241 18.78 -5.24 -6.59
N MET A 242 19.44 -6.04 -7.44
CA MET A 242 19.27 -6.04 -8.90
C MET A 242 18.13 -6.96 -9.33
N ALA A 243 17.48 -6.62 -10.45
CA ALA A 243 16.44 -7.44 -11.04
C ALA A 243 17.03 -8.73 -11.63
N VAL A 244 16.56 -9.90 -11.20
CA VAL A 244 16.93 -11.22 -11.76
C VAL A 244 15.97 -11.62 -12.88
N ARG A 245 14.69 -11.30 -12.71
CA ARG A 245 13.64 -11.50 -13.71
C ARG A 245 12.60 -10.40 -13.59
N HIS A 246 12.08 -9.97 -14.72
CA HIS A 246 10.91 -9.11 -14.81
C HIS A 246 9.88 -9.74 -15.74
N ILE A 247 8.61 -9.66 -15.34
CA ILE A 247 7.47 -10.10 -16.14
C ILE A 247 6.50 -8.95 -16.22
N GLU A 248 6.22 -8.48 -17.43
CA GLU A 248 5.17 -7.51 -17.73
C GLU A 248 4.00 -8.25 -18.38
N LYS A 249 2.83 -8.16 -17.74
CA LYS A 249 1.61 -8.85 -18.15
C LYS A 249 0.93 -8.12 -19.27
N ASN A 250 0.66 -8.83 -20.36
CA ASN A 250 -0.06 -8.31 -21.50
C ASN A 250 -1.31 -9.16 -21.79
N ASN A 251 -2.23 -8.63 -22.60
CA ASN A 251 -3.47 -9.34 -22.92
C ASN A 251 -3.26 -10.64 -23.70
N GLU A 252 -2.19 -10.70 -24.51
CA GLU A 252 -1.88 -11.85 -25.36
C GLU A 252 -0.69 -12.64 -24.81
N ASN A 253 0.49 -12.02 -24.79
CA ASN A 253 1.74 -12.66 -24.41
C ASN A 253 2.53 -11.80 -23.43
N ASP A 254 2.74 -12.32 -22.22
CA ASP A 254 3.58 -11.70 -21.21
C ASP A 254 5.01 -11.51 -21.75
N LEU A 255 5.60 -10.36 -21.45
CA LEU A 255 7.01 -10.09 -21.70
C LEU A 255 7.81 -10.58 -20.50
N VAL A 256 8.71 -11.55 -20.71
CA VAL A 256 9.60 -12.06 -19.66
C VAL A 256 11.03 -11.68 -19.99
N ILE A 257 11.73 -11.04 -19.06
CA ILE A 257 13.13 -10.66 -19.18
C ILE A 257 13.92 -11.27 -18.03
N ASP A 258 14.89 -12.12 -18.35
CA ASP A 258 15.89 -12.63 -17.42
C ASP A 258 17.18 -11.83 -17.51
N TYR A 259 17.79 -11.58 -16.34
CA TYR A 259 18.97 -10.75 -16.20
C TYR A 259 20.11 -11.54 -15.53
N ASP A 260 21.30 -11.47 -16.11
CA ASP A 260 22.55 -11.90 -15.49
C ASP A 260 23.55 -10.74 -15.48
N TYR A 261 24.21 -10.52 -14.34
CA TYR A 261 25.15 -9.42 -14.14
C TYR A 261 26.46 -9.95 -13.59
N LYS A 262 27.57 -9.39 -14.08
CA LYS A 262 28.91 -9.57 -13.49
C LYS A 262 29.58 -8.21 -13.41
N PHE A 263 29.93 -7.77 -12.21
CA PHE A 263 30.52 -6.46 -11.96
C PHE A 263 32.05 -6.55 -11.86
N ASN A 264 32.76 -5.52 -12.30
CA ASN A 264 34.22 -5.39 -12.22
C ASN A 264 35.02 -6.50 -12.90
N ILE A 265 34.48 -7.11 -13.95
CA ILE A 265 35.15 -8.18 -14.70
C ILE A 265 35.58 -7.78 -16.11
N VAL A 266 35.07 -6.68 -16.65
CA VAL A 266 35.26 -6.30 -18.06
C VAL A 266 36.64 -5.69 -18.24
N THR A 267 37.35 -6.18 -19.25
CA THR A 267 38.68 -5.73 -19.65
C THR A 267 38.64 -5.05 -21.02
N ASP A 268 39.73 -4.38 -21.39
CA ASP A 268 39.81 -3.71 -22.70
C ASP A 268 39.80 -4.69 -23.88
N ASN A 269 40.07 -5.97 -23.59
CA ASN A 269 40.01 -7.06 -24.55
C ASN A 269 38.59 -7.56 -24.83
N ASP A 270 37.64 -7.24 -23.96
CA ASP A 270 36.23 -7.59 -24.15
C ASP A 270 35.52 -6.55 -25.04
N ILE A 271 36.03 -5.31 -25.06
CA ILE A 271 35.54 -4.20 -25.89
C ILE A 271 36.47 -4.03 -27.09
N LYS A 272 36.38 -4.98 -28.03
CA LYS A 272 37.12 -4.96 -29.29
C LYS A 272 36.29 -4.34 -30.41
N LYS A 273 36.96 -3.59 -31.29
CA LYS A 273 36.35 -3.04 -32.50
C LYS A 273 35.82 -4.21 -33.35
N PRO A 274 34.53 -4.19 -33.75
CA PRO A 274 33.97 -5.25 -34.57
C PRO A 274 34.60 -5.25 -35.96
N ASP A 275 34.73 -6.43 -36.56
CA ASP A 275 35.11 -6.55 -37.95
C ASP A 275 33.97 -6.04 -38.84
N ILE A 276 34.30 -5.07 -39.70
CA ILE A 276 33.37 -4.43 -40.63
C ILE A 276 33.51 -4.96 -42.06
N THR A 277 34.32 -6.00 -42.27
CA THR A 277 34.51 -6.63 -43.58
C THR A 277 33.17 -7.17 -44.10
N GLY A 278 32.79 -6.73 -45.30
CA GLY A 278 31.53 -7.13 -45.94
C GLY A 278 30.29 -6.35 -45.50
N TYR A 279 30.43 -5.31 -44.66
CA TYR A 279 29.33 -4.39 -44.38
C TYR A 279 29.28 -3.26 -45.40
N ILE A 280 28.06 -2.88 -45.80
CA ILE A 280 27.81 -1.77 -46.72
C ILE A 280 27.22 -0.60 -45.92
N ILE A 281 27.61 0.64 -46.23
CA ILE A 281 27.03 1.82 -45.55
C ILE A 281 25.57 1.94 -45.98
N GLU A 282 24.65 1.96 -45.02
CA GLU A 282 23.22 2.20 -45.30
C GLU A 282 23.02 3.61 -45.87
N GLU A 283 22.31 3.72 -46.99
CA GLU A 283 22.01 5.00 -47.64
C GLU A 283 21.12 5.93 -46.80
#